data_AF-A0A1H2SRH5-F1
#
_entry.id   AF-A0A1H2SRH5-F1
#
_cell.length_a   1.000
_cell.length_b   1.000
_cell.length_c   1.000
_cell.angle_alpha   90.00
_cell.angle_beta   90.00
_cell.angle_gamma   90.00
#
_symmetry.space_group_name_H-M   'P 1'
#
loop_
_entity.id
_entity.type
_entity.pdbx_description
1 polymer ?
#
loop_
_entity_poly.entity_id
_entity_poly.type
_entity_poly.pdbx_seq_one_letter_code
_entity_poly.pdbx_strand_id
1 'polypeptide(L)'
;MTKIVKQALMIAAAVSLLGAPLASAVETRDFRGDGDSSFGPEFALMYARWDAQGKSDAAGFTDCYEAEKHVWAYSAWVIRRCTR
;
A
#
# COMPACT_ATOMS: atom_id res chain seq x y z
N MET A 1 -43.83 23.43 14.86
CA MET A 1 -42.88 22.32 14.64
C MET A 1 -41.98 22.21 15.87
N THR A 2 -41.81 20.98 16.34
CA THR A 2 -41.43 20.59 17.71
C THR A 2 -39.93 20.77 17.98
N LYS A 3 -39.60 21.25 19.18
CA LYS A 3 -38.23 21.38 19.74
C LYS A 3 -37.54 20.01 19.79
N ILE A 4 -36.22 19.95 19.52
CA ILE A 4 -35.25 19.13 20.26
C ILE A 4 -33.87 19.79 20.12
N VAL A 5 -33.39 20.38 21.22
CA VAL A 5 -31.97 20.65 21.49
C VAL A 5 -31.39 19.36 22.05
N LYS A 6 -30.33 18.81 21.44
CA LYS A 6 -29.47 17.80 22.06
C LYS A 6 -28.02 18.13 21.74
N GLN A 7 -27.39 18.89 22.65
CA GLN A 7 -25.95 18.91 22.82
C GLN A 7 -25.49 17.48 23.15
N ALA A 8 -24.58 16.93 22.36
CA ALA A 8 -23.87 15.71 22.70
C ALA A 8 -22.43 16.07 23.04
N LEU A 9 -22.08 15.73 24.27
CA LEU A 9 -20.87 16.01 25.02
C LEU A 9 -19.61 15.42 24.35
N MET A 10 -18.60 16.26 24.14
CA MET A 10 -17.25 15.84 23.78
C MET A 10 -16.61 15.11 24.96
N ILE A 11 -16.27 13.83 24.80
CA ILE A 11 -15.36 13.13 25.72
C ILE A 11 -14.06 12.91 24.97
N ALA A 12 -13.09 13.79 25.23
CA ALA A 12 -11.71 13.59 24.85
C ALA A 12 -11.09 12.57 25.81
N ALA A 13 -10.87 11.35 25.36
CA ALA A 13 -10.03 10.39 26.07
C ALA A 13 -8.58 10.63 25.65
N ALA A 14 -7.86 11.46 26.41
CA ALA A 14 -6.41 11.53 26.35
C ALA A 14 -5.85 10.23 26.96
N VAL A 15 -5.46 9.29 26.10
CA VAL A 15 -4.72 8.11 26.54
C VAL A 15 -3.24 8.43 26.50
N SER A 16 -2.69 8.76 27.67
CA SER A 16 -1.25 8.82 27.92
C SER A 16 -0.68 7.40 27.93
N LEU A 17 -0.27 6.88 26.77
CA LEU A 17 0.49 5.64 26.70
C LEU A 17 1.93 5.92 27.11
N LEU A 18 2.21 5.56 28.36
CA LEU A 18 3.53 5.30 28.92
C LEU A 18 4.36 4.49 27.91
N GLY A 19 5.59 4.96 27.66
CA GLY A 19 6.52 4.37 26.72
C GLY A 19 6.79 2.90 27.01
N ALA A 20 6.14 2.03 26.25
CA ALA A 20 6.66 0.70 25.98
C ALA A 20 7.78 0.86 24.94
N PRO A 21 8.87 0.07 25.00
CA PRO A 21 9.74 -0.06 23.84
C PRO A 21 8.85 -0.55 22.70
N LEU A 22 8.70 0.28 21.65
CA LEU A 22 8.10 -0.17 20.41
C LEU A 22 9.01 -1.30 19.91
N ALA A 23 8.63 -2.56 20.17
CA ALA A 23 9.09 -3.62 19.31
C ALA A 23 8.72 -3.18 17.90
N SER A 24 9.71 -2.84 17.07
CA SER A 24 9.49 -2.46 15.69
C SER A 24 8.75 -3.62 15.03
N ALA A 25 7.43 -3.52 14.96
CA ALA A 25 6.62 -4.50 14.27
C ALA A 25 6.99 -4.39 12.81
N VAL A 26 7.55 -5.47 12.25
CA VAL A 26 7.87 -5.53 10.82
C VAL A 26 6.57 -5.30 10.05
N GLU A 27 6.46 -4.15 9.40
CA GLU A 27 5.29 -3.81 8.59
C GLU A 27 5.44 -4.56 7.27
N THR A 28 4.51 -5.46 6.96
CA THR A 28 4.44 -6.12 5.64
C THR A 28 3.36 -5.48 4.80
N ARG A 29 3.67 -5.14 3.54
CA ARG A 29 2.71 -4.52 2.62
C ARG A 29 2.89 -4.97 1.18
N ASP A 30 1.77 -5.13 0.49
CA ASP A 30 1.72 -5.48 -0.92
C ASP A 30 1.44 -4.25 -1.79
N PHE A 31 2.21 -4.12 -2.87
CA PHE A 31 2.12 -3.05 -3.85
C PHE A 31 1.82 -3.65 -5.21
N ARG A 32 0.61 -3.37 -5.71
CA ARG A 32 0.22 -3.76 -7.06
C ARG A 32 0.79 -2.75 -8.06
N GLY A 33 1.50 -3.28 -9.06
CA GLY A 33 1.88 -2.53 -10.25
C GLY A 33 1.17 -3.09 -11.47
N ASP A 34 0.75 -2.19 -12.34
CA ASP A 34 0.06 -2.51 -13.59
C ASP A 34 0.85 -1.91 -14.77
N GLY A 35 0.85 -2.59 -15.90
CA GLY A 35 1.59 -2.13 -17.08
C GLY A 35 0.96 -2.61 -18.36
N ASP A 36 0.93 -1.73 -19.36
CA ASP A 36 0.40 -1.97 -20.69
C ASP A 36 1.45 -1.58 -21.73
N SER A 37 1.54 -2.34 -22.82
CA SER A 37 2.45 -2.03 -23.91
C SER A 37 2.01 -2.68 -25.23
N SER A 38 2.01 -1.89 -26.30
CA SER A 38 1.84 -2.38 -27.67
C SER A 38 3.08 -3.10 -28.22
N PHE A 39 4.23 -2.99 -27.54
CA PHE A 39 5.49 -3.61 -27.96
C PHE A 39 5.65 -5.06 -27.47
N GLY A 40 4.64 -5.61 -26.79
CA GLY A 40 4.60 -7.00 -26.35
C GLY A 40 4.61 -7.17 -24.82
N PRO A 41 4.48 -8.43 -24.36
CA PRO A 41 4.29 -8.77 -22.95
C PRO A 41 5.49 -8.42 -22.07
N GLU A 42 6.71 -8.43 -22.61
CA GLU A 42 7.94 -8.12 -21.88
C GLU A 42 7.97 -6.67 -21.42
N PHE A 43 7.54 -5.75 -22.30
CA PHE A 43 7.45 -4.33 -21.97
C PHE A 43 6.30 -4.05 -21.00
N ALA A 44 5.14 -4.70 -21.18
CA ALA A 44 4.04 -4.60 -20.24
C ALA A 44 4.46 -5.04 -18.82
N LEU A 45 5.17 -6.17 -18.72
CA LEU A 45 5.71 -6.65 -17.44
C LEU A 45 6.76 -5.72 -16.84
N MET A 46 7.65 -5.16 -17.66
CA MET A 46 8.64 -4.18 -17.21
C MET A 46 7.97 -2.93 -16.62
N TYR A 47 6.93 -2.40 -17.28
CA TYR A 47 6.17 -1.25 -16.77
C TYR A 47 5.43 -1.58 -15.47
N ALA A 48 4.80 -2.75 -15.37
CA ALA A 48 4.15 -3.19 -14.14
C ALA A 48 5.14 -3.25 -12.95
N ARG A 49 6.37 -3.71 -13.19
CA ARG A 49 7.43 -3.75 -12.18
C ARG A 49 7.87 -2.36 -11.74
N TRP A 50 8.08 -1.44 -12.69
CA TRP A 50 8.45 -0.06 -12.38
C TRP A 50 7.35 0.67 -11.64
N ASP A 51 6.08 0.46 -11.98
CA ASP A 51 4.94 1.02 -11.26
C ASP A 51 4.87 0.49 -9.81
N ALA A 52 4.96 -0.82 -9.61
CA ALA A 52 5.00 -1.42 -8.26
C ALA A 52 6.18 -0.91 -7.43
N GLN A 53 7.36 -0.79 -8.05
CA GLN A 53 8.56 -0.24 -7.41
C GLN A 53 8.36 1.23 -7.02
N GLY A 54 7.88 2.07 -7.94
CA GLY A 54 7.62 3.48 -7.64
C GLY A 54 6.65 3.65 -6.47
N LYS A 55 5.63 2.79 -6.37
CA LYS A 55 4.69 2.76 -5.25
C LYS A 55 5.33 2.31 -3.94
N SER A 56 6.20 1.29 -3.95
CA SER A 56 6.92 0.85 -2.73
C SER A 56 7.93 1.88 -2.26
N ASP A 57 8.66 2.49 -3.18
CA ASP A 57 9.70 3.47 -2.91
C ASP A 57 9.07 4.75 -2.34
N ALA A 58 7.96 5.22 -2.93
CA ALA A 58 7.19 6.35 -2.41
C ALA A 58 6.62 6.12 -1.00
N ALA A 59 6.46 4.87 -0.59
CA ALA A 59 6.01 4.49 0.74
C ALA A 59 7.14 4.24 1.74
N GLY A 60 8.40 4.32 1.31
CA GLY A 60 9.58 4.09 2.15
C GLY A 60 9.79 2.63 2.52
N PHE A 61 9.41 1.70 1.64
CA PHE A 61 9.75 0.27 1.78
C PHE A 61 10.98 -0.06 0.94
N THR A 62 11.96 -0.73 1.52
CA THR A 62 13.24 -1.02 0.85
C THR A 62 13.51 -2.52 0.70
N ASP A 63 12.98 -3.36 1.59
CA ASP A 63 13.11 -4.81 1.50
C ASP A 63 11.87 -5.36 0.79
N CYS A 64 12.03 -5.81 -0.45
CA CYS A 64 10.91 -6.15 -1.33
C CYS A 64 11.24 -7.30 -2.28
N TYR A 65 10.24 -8.11 -2.62
CA TYR A 65 10.31 -9.14 -3.66
C TYR A 65 9.03 -9.21 -4.51
N GLU A 66 9.13 -9.77 -5.71
CA GLU A 66 7.97 -10.06 -6.57
C GLU A 66 7.27 -11.31 -6.03
N ALA A 67 6.09 -11.15 -5.44
CA ALA A 67 5.33 -12.24 -4.82
C ALA A 67 4.45 -12.97 -5.84
N GLU A 68 3.87 -12.22 -6.78
CA GLU A 68 2.97 -12.74 -7.79
C GLU A 68 3.03 -11.89 -9.05
N LYS A 69 2.69 -12.48 -10.20
CA LYS A 69 2.46 -11.73 -11.43
C LYS A 69 1.49 -12.46 -12.35
N HIS A 70 0.93 -11.70 -13.28
CA HIS A 70 0.21 -12.22 -14.42
C HIS A 70 0.56 -11.43 -15.68
N VAL A 71 0.67 -12.13 -16.80
CA VAL A 71 1.09 -11.54 -18.09
C VAL A 71 0.13 -11.98 -19.18
N TRP A 72 -0.38 -11.00 -19.93
CA TRP A 72 -1.12 -11.18 -21.19
C TRP A 72 -0.32 -10.58 -22.36
N ALA A 73 -0.86 -10.70 -23.58
CA ALA A 73 -0.17 -10.27 -24.79
C ALA A 73 0.30 -8.80 -24.79
N TYR A 74 -0.46 -7.90 -24.16
CA TYR A 74 -0.20 -6.46 -24.18
C TYR A 74 -0.32 -5.79 -22.80
N SER A 75 -0.56 -6.57 -21.76
CA SER A 75 -0.77 -6.07 -20.40
C SER A 75 -0.19 -7.04 -19.38
N ALA A 76 0.19 -6.53 -18.23
CA ALA A 76 0.68 -7.33 -17.12
C ALA A 76 0.36 -6.62 -15.79
N TRP A 77 0.31 -7.41 -14.73
CA TRP A 77 0.37 -6.88 -13.36
C TRP A 77 1.34 -7.69 -12.52
N VAL A 78 1.87 -7.07 -11.47
CA VAL A 78 2.72 -7.70 -10.46
C VAL A 78 2.26 -7.30 -9.06
N ILE A 79 2.48 -8.18 -8.10
CA ILE A 79 2.44 -7.87 -6.67
C ILE A 79 3.87 -7.85 -6.15
N ARG A 80 4.30 -6.67 -5.71
CA ARG A 80 5.57 -6.48 -5.00
C ARG A 80 5.28 -6.47 -3.50
N ARG A 81 5.73 -7.49 -2.78
CA ARG A 81 5.59 -7.59 -1.31
C ARG A 81 6.82 -7.03 -0.65
N CYS A 82 6.63 -6.18 0.35
CA CYS A 82 7.72 -5.52 1.05
C CYS A 82 7.58 -5.56 2.57
N THR A 83 8.72 -5.43 3.24
CA THR A 83 8.88 -5.35 4.71
C THR A 83 9.68 -4.12 5.12
N ARG A 84 9.40 -3.56 6.31
CA ARG A 84 10.23 -2.52 6.96
C ARG A 84 10.10 -2.55 8.48
#